data_AF-A0A423XB91-F1
#
_entry.id   AF-A0A423XB91-F1
#
_cell.length_a   1.000
_cell.length_b   1.000
_cell.length_c   1.000
_cell.angle_alpha   90.00
_cell.angle_beta   90.00
_cell.angle_gamma   90.00
#
_symmetry.space_group_name_H-M   'P 1'
#
loop_
_entity.id
_entity.type
_entity.pdbx_description
1 polymer ?
#
loop_
_entity_poly.entity_id
_entity_poly.type
_entity_poly.pdbx_seq_one_letter_code
_entity_poly.pdbx_strand_id
1 'polypeptide(L)'
;MIYYAGHKFLQLVRAQSGSIESGQLSDDQLRVFWCCFIVECDSIASFDVVRSGIEPLSDEVPLPRSVEDSDHDDLIYFVAETAITRLMNRIHSSLYSPASIDITVLAESPLTPNSPILNNLLTLSSELNRQLEQHYISIPVQPSIMADPVSNERRRILNMRYHHARHLIYRRFLLFVALRPQQQSSPAPVATSSKSPTPTQTLYPLPRVIIEKCHVCIQSSEALLIAAVAVLDKRSPYLWTVFDISVASFIVLFLASQSPYLRHLVPDLEALAGVFVPKMRKWATPGSSFEAGLKIVDMLLASRYR
;
A
#
# COMPACT_ATOMS: atom_id res chain seq x y z
N MET A 1 22.91 3.59 4.44
CA MET A 1 23.31 3.47 5.86
C MET A 1 22.23 2.85 6.75
N ILE A 2 20.93 3.05 6.47
CA ILE A 2 19.82 2.45 7.26
C ILE A 2 19.79 0.91 7.21
N TYR A 3 20.24 0.33 6.10
CA TYR A 3 20.27 -1.12 5.84
C TYR A 3 21.05 -1.98 6.87
N TYR A 4 21.86 -1.38 7.73
CA TYR A 4 22.56 -2.10 8.79
C TYR A 4 22.17 -1.63 10.19
N ALA A 5 21.10 -0.84 10.35
CA ALA A 5 20.68 -0.36 11.66
C ALA A 5 20.27 -1.53 12.57
N GLY A 6 19.41 -2.43 12.08
CA GLY A 6 19.03 -3.65 12.80
C GLY A 6 20.25 -4.53 13.11
N HIS A 7 21.12 -4.75 12.13
CA HIS A 7 22.34 -5.56 12.33
C HIS A 7 23.26 -4.97 13.41
N LYS A 8 23.55 -3.67 13.35
CA LYS A 8 24.40 -2.98 14.33
C LYS A 8 23.76 -2.97 15.71
N PHE A 9 22.45 -2.75 15.80
CA PHE A 9 21.71 -2.83 17.06
C PHE A 9 21.87 -4.21 17.70
N LEU A 10 21.62 -5.28 16.94
CA LEU A 10 21.75 -6.66 17.44
C LEU A 10 23.18 -6.98 17.87
N GLN A 11 24.20 -6.49 17.15
CA GLN A 11 25.60 -6.64 17.56
C GLN A 11 25.90 -5.94 18.89
N LEU A 12 25.43 -4.69 19.06
CA LEU A 12 25.66 -3.92 20.28
C LEU A 12 24.98 -4.54 21.49
N VAL A 13 23.72 -4.97 21.34
CA VAL A 13 22.98 -5.63 22.43
C VAL A 13 23.64 -6.94 22.84
N ARG A 14 24.06 -7.78 21.88
CA ARG A 14 24.77 -9.04 22.17
C ARG A 14 26.11 -8.80 22.86
N ALA A 15 26.82 -7.74 22.48
CA ALA A 15 28.08 -7.37 23.12
C ALA A 15 27.90 -6.88 24.56
N GLN A 16 26.76 -6.26 24.89
CA GLN A 16 26.46 -5.75 26.23
C GLN A 16 25.86 -6.82 27.16
N SER A 17 25.00 -7.70 26.65
CA SER A 17 24.16 -8.58 27.47
C SER A 17 24.40 -10.09 27.27
N GLY A 18 25.26 -10.50 26.34
CA GLY A 18 25.58 -11.91 26.06
C GLY A 18 24.48 -12.69 25.30
N SER A 19 23.20 -12.43 25.56
CA SER A 19 22.05 -12.92 24.79
C SER A 19 20.96 -11.83 24.66
N ILE A 20 20.05 -11.99 23.69
CA ILE A 20 18.82 -11.19 23.58
C ILE A 20 17.72 -11.99 24.29
N GLU A 21 17.81 -12.12 25.61
CA GLU A 21 16.73 -12.72 26.39
C GLU A 21 15.69 -11.66 26.76
N SER A 22 14.43 -12.01 26.56
CA SER A 22 13.27 -11.16 26.84
C SER A 22 13.26 -10.75 28.32
N GLY A 23 13.47 -9.46 28.58
CA GLY A 23 13.48 -8.89 29.93
C GLY A 23 14.70 -8.06 30.31
N GLN A 24 15.79 -8.09 29.52
CA GLN A 24 17.01 -7.30 29.81
C GLN A 24 17.11 -5.97 29.03
N LEU A 25 16.24 -5.73 28.05
CA LEU A 25 16.26 -4.50 27.26
C LEU A 25 15.62 -3.34 28.01
N SER A 26 16.29 -2.18 28.02
CA SER A 26 15.68 -0.93 28.48
C SER A 26 14.56 -0.49 27.53
N ASP A 27 13.65 0.39 27.99
CA ASP A 27 12.57 0.90 27.15
C ASP A 27 13.11 1.61 25.88
N ASP A 28 14.20 2.37 26.03
CA ASP A 28 14.89 3.00 24.90
C ASP A 28 15.42 1.96 23.89
N GLN A 29 15.98 0.86 24.37
CA GLN A 29 16.44 -0.23 23.50
C GLN A 29 15.27 -0.93 22.80
N LEU A 30 14.12 -1.09 23.47
CA LEU A 30 12.90 -1.61 22.84
C LEU A 30 12.40 -0.67 21.74
N ARG A 31 12.36 0.64 21.99
CA ARG A 31 11.99 1.64 20.98
C ARG A 31 12.92 1.58 19.77
N VAL A 32 14.24 1.47 20.00
CA VAL A 32 15.23 1.34 18.91
C VAL A 32 15.06 0.04 18.14
N PHE A 33 14.82 -1.09 18.82
CA PHE A 33 14.53 -2.37 18.18
C PHE A 33 13.34 -2.25 17.23
N TRP A 34 12.21 -1.72 17.71
CA TRP A 34 10.99 -1.59 16.92
C TRP A 34 11.11 -0.56 15.79
N CYS A 35 11.89 0.52 15.98
CA CYS A 35 12.24 1.44 14.90
C CYS A 35 13.06 0.75 13.81
N CYS A 36 14.08 -0.03 14.18
CA CYS A 36 14.88 -0.79 13.23
C CYS A 36 14.02 -1.81 12.48
N PHE A 37 13.13 -2.51 13.20
CA PHE A 37 12.19 -3.46 12.61
C PHE A 37 11.31 -2.80 11.54
N ILE A 38 10.62 -1.69 11.87
CA ILE A 38 9.73 -1.01 10.92
C ILE A 38 10.48 -0.59 9.66
N VAL A 39 11.62 0.09 9.84
CA VAL A 39 12.40 0.64 8.72
C VAL A 39 13.03 -0.46 7.86
N GLU A 40 13.45 -1.57 8.47
CA GLU A 40 13.95 -2.74 7.75
C GLU A 40 12.83 -3.40 6.94
N CYS A 41 11.63 -3.57 7.50
CA CYS A 41 10.49 -4.10 6.76
C CYS A 41 10.14 -3.23 5.54
N ASP A 42 10.10 -1.91 5.70
CA ASP A 42 9.88 -0.99 4.57
C ASP A 42 10.98 -1.12 3.52
N SER A 43 12.24 -1.27 3.94
CA SER A 43 13.39 -1.43 3.02
C SER A 43 13.35 -2.76 2.25
N ILE A 44 12.98 -3.85 2.93
CA ILE A 44 12.83 -5.18 2.31
C ILE A 44 11.71 -5.12 1.25
N ALA A 45 10.57 -4.50 1.58
CA ALA A 45 9.45 -4.39 0.66
C ALA A 45 9.79 -3.60 -0.62
N SER A 46 10.63 -2.57 -0.51
CA SER A 46 11.00 -1.73 -1.66
C SER A 46 12.21 -2.21 -2.47
N PHE A 47 13.17 -2.90 -1.85
CA PHE A 47 14.47 -3.14 -2.49
C PHE A 47 15.00 -4.58 -2.36
N ASP A 48 14.23 -5.49 -1.74
CA ASP A 48 14.63 -6.89 -1.52
C ASP A 48 16.02 -7.03 -0.86
N VAL A 49 16.23 -6.21 0.17
CA VAL A 49 17.52 -6.12 0.86
C VAL A 49 17.76 -7.33 1.78
N VAL A 50 19.01 -7.67 2.07
CA VAL A 50 19.38 -8.76 3.02
C VAL A 50 18.87 -8.43 4.42
N ARG A 51 18.13 -9.37 5.00
CA ARG A 51 17.56 -9.23 6.34
C ARG A 51 18.65 -9.23 7.40
N SER A 52 18.55 -8.39 8.41
CA SER A 52 19.51 -8.38 9.52
C SER A 52 19.30 -9.53 10.51
N GLY A 53 18.15 -10.20 10.43
CA GLY A 53 17.68 -11.17 11.41
C GLY A 53 16.91 -10.55 12.57
N ILE A 54 16.45 -9.30 12.46
CA ILE A 54 15.64 -8.65 13.50
C ILE A 54 14.18 -9.14 13.51
N GLU A 55 13.62 -9.44 12.33
CA GLU A 55 12.23 -9.85 12.18
C GLU A 55 11.87 -11.15 12.92
N PRO A 56 12.69 -12.23 12.89
CA PRO A 56 12.41 -13.43 13.68
C PRO A 56 12.29 -13.17 15.19
N LEU A 57 12.98 -12.14 15.71
CA LEU A 57 12.94 -11.79 17.13
C LEU A 57 11.70 -10.98 17.50
N SER A 58 10.92 -10.50 16.53
CA SER A 58 9.75 -9.63 16.78
C SER A 58 8.61 -10.33 17.53
N ASP A 59 8.60 -11.66 17.56
CA ASP A 59 7.64 -12.44 18.35
C ASP A 59 8.05 -12.60 19.82
N GLU A 60 9.35 -12.45 20.12
CA GLU A 60 9.92 -12.66 21.46
C GLU A 60 10.17 -11.35 22.21
N VAL A 61 10.39 -10.26 21.48
CA VAL A 61 10.67 -8.94 22.07
C VAL A 61 9.37 -8.25 22.49
N PRO A 62 9.26 -7.79 23.75
CA PRO A 62 8.06 -7.08 24.20
C PRO A 62 7.90 -5.71 23.53
N LEU A 63 6.67 -5.21 23.51
CA LEU A 63 6.40 -3.84 23.10
C LEU A 63 6.90 -2.84 24.18
N PRO A 64 7.36 -1.64 23.80
CA PRO A 64 7.77 -0.62 24.75
C PRO A 64 6.59 -0.16 25.63
N ARG A 65 6.90 0.33 26.83
CA ARG A 65 5.91 0.76 27.83
C ARG A 65 6.07 2.25 28.14
N SER A 66 4.96 2.91 28.48
CA SER A 66 4.99 4.32 28.85
C SER A 66 5.74 4.47 30.17
N VAL A 67 6.77 5.32 30.19
CA VAL A 67 7.45 5.73 31.42
C VAL A 67 6.91 7.09 31.92
N GLU A 68 6.32 7.88 31.02
CA GLU A 68 5.82 9.24 31.29
C GLU A 68 4.42 9.44 30.68
N ASP A 69 3.57 10.25 31.33
CA ASP A 69 2.19 10.50 30.90
C ASP A 69 2.09 11.40 29.64
N SER A 70 3.12 12.19 29.34
CA SER A 70 3.14 13.12 28.19
C SER A 70 3.39 12.46 26.83
N ASP A 71 3.94 11.24 26.79
CA ASP A 71 4.29 10.50 25.56
C ASP A 71 3.28 9.38 25.25
N HIS A 72 2.15 9.34 25.97
CA HIS A 72 1.23 8.21 25.95
C HIS A 72 0.60 7.98 24.56
N ASP A 73 0.11 9.04 23.92
CA ASP A 73 -0.51 8.96 22.60
C ASP A 73 0.50 8.59 21.51
N ASP A 74 1.70 9.18 21.55
CA ASP A 74 2.80 8.88 20.63
C ASP A 74 3.23 7.42 20.72
N LEU A 75 3.34 6.88 21.93
CA LEU A 75 3.63 5.48 22.17
C LEU A 75 2.50 4.56 21.67
N ILE A 76 1.23 4.90 21.92
CA ILE A 76 0.08 4.15 21.41
C ILE A 76 0.17 4.04 19.88
N TYR A 77 0.40 5.16 19.19
CA TYR A 77 0.50 5.16 17.73
C TYR A 77 1.74 4.44 17.23
N PHE A 78 2.87 4.52 17.95
CA PHE A 78 4.08 3.78 17.62
C PHE A 78 3.87 2.26 17.75
N VAL A 79 3.25 1.80 18.82
CA VAL A 79 2.90 0.39 19.01
C VAL A 79 1.91 -0.07 17.94
N ALA A 80 0.91 0.74 17.63
CA ALA A 80 0.00 0.45 16.52
C ALA A 80 0.74 0.36 15.17
N GLU A 81 1.74 1.22 14.95
CA GLU A 81 2.60 1.20 13.77
C GLU A 81 3.35 -0.14 13.61
N THR A 82 3.84 -0.72 14.71
CA THR A 82 4.50 -2.04 14.65
C THR A 82 3.52 -3.15 14.25
N ALA A 83 2.29 -3.12 14.76
CA ALA A 83 1.28 -4.13 14.48
C ALA A 83 0.81 -4.06 13.02
N ILE A 84 0.55 -2.87 12.49
CA ILE A 84 0.17 -2.72 11.08
C ILE A 84 1.33 -3.08 10.15
N THR A 85 2.58 -2.85 10.54
CA THR A 85 3.75 -3.26 9.76
C THR A 85 3.83 -4.78 9.63
N ARG A 86 3.60 -5.52 10.73
CA ARG A 86 3.50 -6.99 10.68
C ARG A 86 2.36 -7.45 9.77
N LEU A 87 1.21 -6.79 9.81
CA LEU A 87 0.09 -7.10 8.92
C LEU A 87 0.45 -6.83 7.46
N MET A 88 1.14 -5.73 7.14
CA MET A 88 1.63 -5.46 5.79
C MET A 88 2.60 -6.53 5.30
N ASN A 89 3.55 -6.99 6.14
CA ASN A 89 4.42 -8.11 5.78
C ASN A 89 3.60 -9.36 5.45
N ARG A 90 2.57 -9.66 6.25
CA ARG A 90 1.66 -10.78 5.97
C ARG A 90 0.88 -10.59 4.67
N ILE A 91 0.43 -9.36 4.37
CA ILE A 91 -0.22 -9.02 3.08
C ILE A 91 0.77 -9.31 1.93
N HIS A 92 2.01 -8.86 2.04
CA HIS A 92 3.06 -9.14 1.05
C HIS A 92 3.32 -10.63 0.88
N SER A 93 3.47 -11.40 1.96
CA SER A 93 3.71 -12.84 1.87
C SER A 93 2.50 -13.62 1.34
N SER A 94 1.29 -13.25 1.74
CA SER A 94 0.06 -13.99 1.37
C SER A 94 -0.43 -13.64 -0.02
N LEU A 95 -0.38 -12.35 -0.36
CA LEU A 95 -0.86 -11.87 -1.64
C LEU A 95 0.29 -11.78 -2.64
N TYR A 96 1.47 -11.25 -2.31
CA TYR A 96 2.49 -10.85 -3.30
C TYR A 96 3.73 -11.75 -3.40
N SER A 97 3.78 -12.88 -2.68
CA SER A 97 4.85 -13.87 -2.83
C SER A 97 4.95 -14.39 -4.27
N PRO A 98 6.14 -14.80 -4.76
CA PRO A 98 6.27 -15.46 -6.07
C PRO A 98 5.42 -16.72 -6.22
N ALA A 99 5.05 -17.36 -5.10
CA ALA A 99 4.11 -18.49 -5.08
C ALA A 99 2.64 -18.07 -5.24
N SER A 100 2.35 -16.77 -5.13
CA SER A 100 1.02 -16.21 -5.39
C SER A 100 0.74 -16.16 -6.88
N ILE A 101 -0.54 -16.14 -7.24
CA ILE A 101 -0.96 -16.23 -8.63
C ILE A 101 -0.65 -14.93 -9.35
N ASP A 102 -0.09 -15.05 -10.56
CA ASP A 102 0.20 -13.93 -11.45
C ASP A 102 -1.11 -13.27 -11.91
N ILE A 103 -1.17 -11.95 -11.71
CA ILE A 103 -2.34 -11.16 -12.03
C ILE A 103 -2.58 -11.05 -13.55
N THR A 104 -1.52 -11.16 -14.35
CA THR A 104 -1.58 -11.11 -15.82
C THR A 104 -2.29 -12.36 -16.35
N VAL A 105 -1.87 -13.53 -15.88
CA VAL A 105 -2.50 -14.84 -16.17
C VAL A 105 -3.97 -14.83 -15.75
N LEU A 106 -4.30 -14.20 -14.61
CA LEU A 106 -5.68 -14.08 -14.18
C LEU A 106 -6.52 -13.16 -15.08
N ALA A 107 -5.97 -12.03 -15.49
CA ALA A 107 -6.67 -11.07 -16.35
C ALA A 107 -7.03 -11.65 -17.73
N GLU A 108 -6.18 -12.54 -18.25
CA GLU A 108 -6.39 -13.25 -19.53
C GLU A 108 -7.38 -14.42 -19.42
N SER A 109 -7.57 -14.97 -18.21
CA SER A 109 -8.45 -16.11 -17.99
C SER A 109 -9.94 -15.73 -18.09
N PRO A 110 -10.79 -16.56 -18.72
CA PRO A 110 -12.23 -16.34 -18.75
C PRO A 110 -12.81 -16.38 -17.32
N LEU A 111 -13.63 -15.38 -17.01
CA LEU A 111 -14.33 -15.29 -15.73
C LEU A 111 -15.36 -16.42 -15.63
N THR A 112 -15.00 -17.50 -14.96
CA THR A 112 -15.98 -18.50 -14.52
C THR A 112 -16.45 -18.13 -13.11
N PRO A 113 -17.77 -18.21 -12.82
CA PRO A 113 -18.32 -17.86 -11.50
C PRO A 113 -17.67 -18.61 -10.32
N ASN A 114 -17.05 -19.76 -10.61
CA ASN A 114 -16.42 -20.65 -9.63
C ASN A 114 -14.90 -20.74 -9.81
N SER A 115 -14.24 -19.70 -10.34
CA SER A 115 -12.78 -19.71 -10.44
C SER A 115 -12.18 -19.88 -9.02
N PRO A 116 -11.49 -21.01 -8.74
CA PRO A 116 -10.96 -21.28 -7.40
C PRO A 116 -9.95 -20.21 -6.99
N ILE A 117 -9.26 -19.65 -7.97
CA ILE A 117 -8.28 -18.59 -7.78
C ILE A 117 -8.95 -17.31 -7.27
N LEU A 118 -10.04 -16.89 -7.93
CA LEU A 118 -10.76 -15.68 -7.55
C LEU A 118 -11.37 -15.84 -6.15
N ASN A 119 -11.90 -17.02 -5.84
CA ASN A 119 -12.42 -17.35 -4.52
C ASN A 119 -11.33 -17.31 -3.44
N ASN A 120 -10.13 -17.82 -3.72
CA ASN A 120 -8.99 -17.72 -2.82
C ASN A 120 -8.58 -16.26 -2.58
N LEU A 121 -8.50 -15.44 -3.63
CA LEU A 121 -8.20 -14.01 -3.52
C LEU A 121 -9.27 -13.26 -2.71
N LEU A 122 -10.55 -13.55 -2.93
CA LEU A 122 -11.67 -13.00 -2.16
C LEU A 122 -11.59 -13.38 -0.68
N THR A 123 -11.27 -14.64 -0.38
CA THR A 123 -11.14 -15.15 0.98
C THR A 123 -9.97 -14.49 1.71
N LEU A 124 -8.78 -14.51 1.09
CA LEU A 124 -7.57 -13.91 1.67
C LEU A 124 -7.74 -12.40 1.89
N SER A 125 -8.26 -11.67 0.89
CA SER A 125 -8.48 -10.23 1.02
C SER A 125 -9.51 -9.88 2.09
N SER A 126 -10.57 -10.67 2.24
CA SER A 126 -11.58 -10.46 3.28
C SER A 126 -10.99 -10.69 4.67
N GLU A 127 -10.19 -11.73 4.85
CA GLU A 127 -9.53 -12.05 6.12
C GLU A 127 -8.48 -11.01 6.50
N LEU A 128 -7.64 -10.57 5.55
CA LEU A 128 -6.64 -9.53 5.79
C LEU A 128 -7.29 -8.18 6.11
N ASN A 129 -8.39 -7.84 5.42
CA ASN A 129 -9.13 -6.62 5.74
C ASN A 129 -9.80 -6.70 7.12
N ARG A 130 -10.36 -7.86 7.49
CA ARG A 130 -10.92 -8.06 8.83
C ARG A 130 -9.87 -7.82 9.93
N GLN A 131 -8.66 -8.32 9.75
CA GLN A 131 -7.55 -8.07 10.68
C GLN A 131 -7.17 -6.59 10.73
N LEU A 132 -7.16 -5.90 9.60
CA LEU A 132 -6.85 -4.48 9.54
C LEU A 132 -7.90 -3.64 10.28
N GLU A 133 -9.19 -3.90 10.05
CA GLU A 133 -10.29 -3.24 10.76
C GLU A 133 -10.25 -3.54 12.26
N GLN A 134 -10.04 -4.82 12.63
CA GLN A 134 -9.91 -5.22 14.03
C GLN A 134 -8.74 -4.51 14.72
N HIS A 135 -7.60 -4.40 14.03
CA HIS A 135 -6.45 -3.65 14.53
C HIS A 135 -6.81 -2.19 14.77
N TYR A 136 -7.41 -1.53 13.78
CA TYR A 136 -7.79 -0.11 13.88
C TYR A 136 -8.79 0.13 15.03
N ILE A 137 -9.82 -0.71 15.17
CA ILE A 137 -10.82 -0.60 16.24
C ILE A 137 -10.19 -0.79 17.63
N SER A 138 -9.15 -1.63 17.73
CA SER A 138 -8.47 -1.92 19.00
C SER A 138 -7.59 -0.79 19.53
N ILE A 139 -7.35 0.27 18.76
CA ILE A 139 -6.51 1.40 19.17
C ILE A 139 -7.27 2.26 20.17
N PRO A 140 -6.75 2.48 21.40
CA PRO A 140 -7.47 3.21 22.45
C PRO A 140 -7.86 4.65 22.06
N VAL A 141 -6.98 5.36 21.33
CA VAL A 141 -7.23 6.70 20.80
C VAL A 141 -7.38 6.61 19.28
N GLN A 142 -8.55 6.13 18.83
CA GLN A 142 -8.81 5.89 17.42
C GLN A 142 -8.53 7.15 16.60
N PRO A 143 -7.56 7.10 15.67
CA PRO A 143 -7.20 8.28 14.93
C PRO A 143 -8.28 8.53 13.88
N SER A 144 -8.97 9.67 13.90
CA SER A 144 -9.92 10.01 12.83
C SER A 144 -9.29 9.73 11.47
N ILE A 145 -9.98 8.90 10.67
CA ILE A 145 -9.54 8.49 9.33
C ILE A 145 -9.45 9.71 8.39
N MET A 146 -10.07 10.83 8.77
CA MET A 146 -9.98 12.10 8.05
C MET A 146 -8.90 13.00 8.64
N ALA A 147 -8.06 13.54 7.74
CA ALA A 147 -6.89 14.35 8.05
C ALA A 147 -7.23 15.56 8.93
N ASP A 148 -7.00 15.43 10.23
CA ASP A 148 -6.99 16.55 11.15
C ASP A 148 -5.63 17.28 11.01
N PRO A 149 -5.60 18.54 10.54
CA PRO A 149 -4.37 19.29 10.35
C PRO A 149 -3.60 19.57 11.65
N VAL A 150 -4.24 19.45 12.82
CA VAL A 150 -3.62 19.64 14.15
C VAL A 150 -3.10 18.31 14.74
N SER A 151 -3.23 17.19 14.01
CA SER A 151 -2.92 15.87 14.55
C SER A 151 -1.43 15.65 14.88
N ASN A 152 -1.18 14.67 15.75
CA ASN A 152 0.13 14.11 16.05
C ASN A 152 0.79 13.52 14.76
N GLU A 153 2.13 13.60 14.64
CA GLU A 153 2.87 13.04 13.49
C GLU A 153 2.77 11.52 13.37
N ARG A 154 2.90 10.78 14.47
CA ARG A 154 2.73 9.32 14.50
C ARG A 154 1.34 8.92 14.05
N ARG A 155 0.32 9.68 14.47
CA ARG A 155 -1.05 9.50 13.99
C ARG A 155 -1.17 9.64 12.48
N ARG A 156 -0.51 10.63 11.87
CA ARG A 156 -0.51 10.80 10.40
C ARG A 156 0.15 9.62 9.69
N ILE A 157 1.29 9.16 10.19
CA ILE A 157 1.99 7.99 9.65
C ILE A 157 1.11 6.74 9.74
N LEU A 158 0.45 6.54 10.87
CA LEU A 158 -0.45 5.41 11.07
C LEU A 158 -1.66 5.46 10.12
N ASN A 159 -2.30 6.62 9.95
CA ASN A 159 -3.39 6.80 8.99
C ASN A 159 -2.92 6.48 7.55
N MET A 160 -1.74 6.98 7.17
CA MET A 160 -1.14 6.66 5.88
C MET A 160 -0.90 5.15 5.72
N ARG A 161 -0.31 4.48 6.73
CA ARG A 161 -0.09 3.03 6.70
C ARG A 161 -1.39 2.24 6.63
N TYR A 162 -2.46 2.69 7.29
CA TYR A 162 -3.79 2.09 7.18
C TYR A 162 -4.32 2.11 5.75
N HIS A 163 -4.29 3.27 5.09
CA HIS A 163 -4.71 3.37 3.69
C HIS A 163 -3.78 2.60 2.75
N HIS A 164 -2.48 2.54 3.04
CA HIS A 164 -1.53 1.73 2.28
C HIS A 164 -1.84 0.23 2.40
N ALA A 165 -2.09 -0.28 3.61
CA ALA A 165 -2.46 -1.68 3.83
C ALA A 165 -3.76 -2.02 3.08
N ARG A 166 -4.80 -1.17 3.16
CA ARG A 166 -6.05 -1.34 2.39
C ARG A 166 -5.81 -1.34 0.89
N HIS A 167 -4.99 -0.40 0.41
CA HIS A 167 -4.58 -0.34 -0.99
C HIS A 167 -3.92 -1.66 -1.42
N LEU A 168 -2.95 -2.18 -0.67
CA LEU A 168 -2.28 -3.46 -0.98
C LEU A 168 -3.27 -4.64 -1.00
N ILE A 169 -4.22 -4.70 -0.07
CA ILE A 169 -5.21 -5.79 -0.04
C ILE A 169 -6.06 -5.81 -1.32
N TYR A 170 -6.50 -4.64 -1.80
CA TYR A 170 -7.48 -4.54 -2.88
C TYR A 170 -6.91 -4.23 -4.26
N ARG A 171 -5.65 -3.79 -4.36
CA ARG A 171 -4.97 -3.45 -5.61
C ARG A 171 -5.02 -4.58 -6.64
N ARG A 172 -4.94 -5.84 -6.19
CA ARG A 172 -5.03 -6.99 -7.09
C ARG A 172 -6.35 -7.07 -7.84
N PHE A 173 -7.48 -6.76 -7.20
CA PHE A 173 -8.78 -6.73 -7.90
C PHE A 173 -8.82 -5.65 -8.98
N LEU A 174 -8.28 -4.47 -8.65
CA LEU A 174 -8.24 -3.36 -9.59
C LEU A 174 -7.34 -3.69 -10.79
N LEU A 175 -6.13 -4.21 -10.55
CA LEU A 175 -5.23 -4.63 -11.63
C LEU A 175 -5.84 -5.76 -12.46
N PHE A 176 -6.50 -6.72 -11.82
CA PHE A 176 -7.23 -7.78 -12.51
C PHE A 176 -8.27 -7.21 -13.49
N VAL A 177 -9.02 -6.17 -13.10
CA VAL A 177 -10.03 -5.53 -13.96
C VAL A 177 -9.38 -4.62 -15.01
N ALA A 178 -8.37 -3.85 -14.65
CA ALA A 178 -7.73 -2.86 -15.52
C ALA A 178 -6.89 -3.50 -16.63
N LEU A 179 -6.28 -4.65 -16.36
CA LEU A 179 -5.43 -5.38 -17.33
C LEU A 179 -6.21 -6.36 -18.20
N ARG A 180 -7.53 -6.52 -18.02
CA ARG A 180 -8.30 -7.43 -18.88
C ARG A 180 -8.22 -6.94 -20.32
N PRO A 181 -7.95 -7.83 -21.29
CA PRO A 181 -8.13 -7.51 -22.69
C PRO A 181 -9.57 -7.02 -22.88
N GLN A 182 -9.74 -5.78 -23.32
CA GLN A 182 -11.02 -5.35 -23.85
C GLN A 182 -11.22 -6.17 -25.11
N GLN A 183 -12.01 -7.24 -25.02
CA GLN A 183 -12.38 -7.99 -26.21
C GLN A 183 -13.18 -7.05 -27.12
N GLN A 184 -12.47 -6.40 -28.04
CA GLN A 184 -13.05 -5.98 -29.30
C GLN A 184 -13.59 -7.24 -29.93
N SER A 185 -14.90 -7.30 -30.10
CA SER A 185 -15.58 -8.31 -30.89
C SER A 185 -14.81 -8.55 -32.19
N SER A 186 -14.26 -9.76 -32.36
CA SER A 186 -13.77 -10.22 -33.66
C SER A 186 -14.91 -10.10 -34.68
N PRO A 187 -14.65 -9.70 -35.93
CA PRO A 187 -15.71 -9.52 -36.92
C PRO A 187 -16.35 -10.88 -37.19
N ALA A 188 -17.66 -11.00 -36.92
CA ALA A 188 -18.43 -12.14 -37.39
C ALA A 188 -18.31 -12.24 -38.93
N PRO A 189 -18.16 -13.43 -39.51
CA PRO A 189 -18.17 -13.58 -40.95
C PRO A 189 -19.55 -13.18 -41.48
N VAL A 190 -19.50 -12.28 -42.46
CA VAL A 190 -20.57 -11.71 -43.28
C VAL A 190 -21.82 -12.59 -43.35
N ALA A 191 -22.88 -12.15 -42.69
CA ALA A 191 -24.25 -12.48 -43.07
C ALA A 191 -24.93 -11.18 -43.53
N THR A 192 -25.23 -11.14 -44.82
CA THR A 192 -25.97 -10.10 -45.52
C THR A 192 -27.33 -9.83 -44.89
N SER A 193 -27.53 -8.65 -44.31
CA SER A 193 -28.74 -7.85 -44.52
C SER A 193 -28.66 -6.53 -43.75
N SER A 194 -29.10 -5.50 -44.45
CA SER A 194 -29.24 -4.10 -44.06
C SER A 194 -29.85 -3.88 -42.68
N LYS A 195 -29.03 -3.37 -41.76
CA LYS A 195 -29.36 -2.36 -40.74
C LYS A 195 -28.05 -1.87 -40.13
N SER A 196 -27.86 -0.56 -40.12
CA SER A 196 -26.71 0.14 -39.54
C SER A 196 -26.32 -0.43 -38.16
N PRO A 197 -25.10 -0.98 -37.97
CA PRO A 197 -24.64 -1.40 -36.67
C PRO A 197 -24.00 -0.21 -35.97
N THR A 198 -24.67 0.34 -34.95
CA THR A 198 -23.97 1.07 -33.90
C THR A 198 -23.05 0.06 -33.21
N PRO A 199 -21.73 0.27 -33.14
CA PRO A 199 -20.84 -0.62 -32.40
C PRO A 199 -21.05 -0.40 -30.90
N THR A 200 -22.11 -0.95 -30.33
CA THR A 200 -22.21 -1.14 -28.89
C THR A 200 -21.17 -2.18 -28.51
N GLN A 201 -20.01 -1.74 -28.00
CA GLN A 201 -19.08 -2.59 -27.28
C GLN A 201 -19.86 -3.30 -26.16
N THR A 202 -20.22 -4.56 -26.38
CA THR A 202 -20.85 -5.41 -25.37
C THR A 202 -19.78 -5.82 -24.36
N LEU A 203 -19.58 -4.96 -23.35
CA LEU A 203 -18.77 -5.28 -22.19
C LEU A 203 -19.42 -6.45 -21.45
N TYR A 204 -18.67 -7.52 -21.21
CA TYR A 204 -19.14 -8.61 -20.36
C TYR A 204 -19.33 -8.11 -18.93
N PRO A 205 -20.47 -8.39 -18.28
CA PRO A 205 -20.74 -7.91 -16.94
C PRO A 205 -19.76 -8.55 -15.95
N LEU A 206 -19.05 -7.72 -15.18
CA LEU A 206 -18.19 -8.17 -14.09
C LEU A 206 -19.02 -8.49 -12.84
N PRO A 207 -18.63 -9.50 -12.04
CA PRO A 207 -19.29 -9.76 -10.77
C PRO A 207 -19.23 -8.53 -9.86
N ARG A 208 -20.37 -8.16 -9.27
CA ARG A 208 -20.52 -6.94 -8.45
C ARG A 208 -19.49 -6.88 -7.31
N VAL A 209 -19.21 -8.00 -6.67
CA VAL A 209 -18.21 -8.09 -5.58
C VAL A 209 -16.83 -7.60 -6.01
N ILE A 210 -16.42 -7.83 -7.26
CA ILE A 210 -15.12 -7.40 -7.79
C ILE A 210 -15.09 -5.90 -7.98
N ILE A 211 -16.18 -5.32 -8.51
CA ILE A 211 -16.32 -3.86 -8.65
C ILE A 211 -16.29 -3.19 -7.27
N GLU A 212 -16.97 -3.76 -6.28
CA GLU A 212 -16.94 -3.25 -4.91
C GLU A 212 -15.51 -3.27 -4.33
N LYS A 213 -14.74 -4.34 -4.54
CA LYS A 213 -13.32 -4.37 -4.12
C LYS A 213 -12.47 -3.35 -4.86
N CYS A 214 -12.69 -3.14 -6.16
CA CYS A 214 -12.00 -2.11 -6.92
C CYS A 214 -12.33 -0.71 -6.42
N HIS A 215 -13.60 -0.43 -6.09
CA HIS A 215 -14.05 0.82 -5.51
C HIS A 215 -13.31 1.11 -4.20
N VAL A 216 -13.22 0.11 -3.31
CA VAL A 216 -12.49 0.24 -2.05
C VAL A 216 -11.00 0.53 -2.30
N CYS A 217 -10.39 -0.10 -3.31
CA CYS A 217 -9.02 0.20 -3.69
C CYS A 217 -8.85 1.66 -4.14
N ILE A 218 -9.76 2.18 -4.97
CA ILE A 218 -9.72 3.56 -5.47
C ILE A 218 -9.82 4.55 -4.31
N GLN A 219 -10.80 4.37 -3.41
CA GLN A 219 -10.96 5.21 -2.23
C GLN A 219 -9.74 5.16 -1.31
N SER A 220 -9.14 3.97 -1.14
CA SER A 220 -7.95 3.81 -0.32
C SER A 220 -6.74 4.49 -0.95
N SER A 221 -6.61 4.43 -2.29
CA SER A 221 -5.54 5.12 -3.03
C SER A 221 -5.65 6.64 -2.91
N GLU A 222 -6.85 7.20 -3.05
CA GLU A 222 -7.10 8.63 -2.88
C GLU A 222 -6.73 9.08 -1.46
N ALA A 223 -7.26 8.40 -0.44
CA ALA A 223 -6.98 8.72 0.95
C ALA A 223 -5.50 8.55 1.31
N LEU A 224 -4.82 7.54 0.75
CA LEU A 224 -3.38 7.35 0.88
C LEU A 224 -2.60 8.55 0.34
N LEU A 225 -2.92 9.01 -0.87
CA LEU A 225 -2.23 10.15 -1.49
C LEU A 225 -2.45 11.43 -0.69
N ILE A 226 -3.65 11.66 -0.16
CA ILE A 226 -3.94 12.79 0.72
C ILE A 226 -3.14 12.68 2.03
N ALA A 227 -3.10 11.51 2.65
CA ALA A 227 -2.34 11.28 3.88
C ALA A 227 -0.82 11.44 3.67
N ALA A 228 -0.31 11.04 2.49
CA ALA A 228 1.10 11.14 2.12
C ALA A 228 1.61 12.59 2.05
N VAL A 229 0.76 13.56 1.71
CA VAL A 229 1.11 14.98 1.56
C VAL A 229 1.84 15.53 2.79
N ALA A 230 1.34 15.22 3.99
CA ALA A 230 1.92 15.71 5.24
C ALA A 230 3.30 15.10 5.52
N VAL A 231 3.52 13.85 5.12
CA VAL A 231 4.81 13.17 5.30
C VAL A 231 5.82 13.60 4.24
N LEU A 232 5.36 13.87 3.01
CA LEU A 232 6.17 14.39 1.91
C LEU A 232 6.55 15.86 2.08
N ASP A 233 5.89 16.62 2.97
CA ASP A 233 6.15 18.05 3.11
C ASP A 233 7.48 18.35 3.82
N LYS A 234 8.00 17.38 4.59
CA LYS A 234 9.20 17.49 5.42
C LYS A 234 10.07 16.23 5.36
N ARG A 235 11.32 16.35 5.83
CA ARG A 235 12.23 15.20 5.91
C ARG A 235 11.73 14.22 6.97
N SER A 236 11.65 12.95 6.60
CA SER A 236 11.26 11.86 7.51
C SER A 236 12.01 10.57 7.13
N PRO A 237 12.13 9.59 8.05
CA PRO A 237 12.71 8.28 7.72
C PRO A 237 11.87 7.50 6.70
N TYR A 238 10.59 7.84 6.56
CA TYR A 238 9.66 7.20 5.63
C TYR A 238 9.65 7.85 4.25
N LEU A 239 10.36 8.96 4.05
CA LEU A 239 10.25 9.80 2.85
C LEU A 239 10.32 8.98 1.56
N TRP A 240 11.28 8.05 1.47
CA TRP A 240 11.42 7.19 0.32
C TRP A 240 10.19 6.31 0.10
N THR A 241 9.80 5.55 1.13
CA THR A 241 8.66 4.64 1.09
C THR A 241 7.38 5.39 0.74
N VAL A 242 7.15 6.56 1.35
CA VAL A 242 5.97 7.38 1.04
C VAL A 242 5.98 7.87 -0.40
N PHE A 243 7.13 8.26 -0.93
CA PHE A 243 7.26 8.65 -2.32
C PHE A 243 6.91 7.49 -3.25
N ASP A 244 7.52 6.32 -3.03
CA ASP A 244 7.34 5.12 -3.83
C ASP A 244 5.87 4.65 -3.84
N ILE A 245 5.25 4.52 -2.66
CA ILE A 245 3.84 4.12 -2.55
C ILE A 245 2.90 5.16 -3.16
N SER A 246 3.26 6.45 -3.14
CA SER A 246 2.47 7.51 -3.79
C SER A 246 2.50 7.36 -5.31
N VAL A 247 3.68 7.15 -5.91
CA VAL A 247 3.79 6.85 -7.35
C VAL A 247 2.98 5.60 -7.69
N ALA A 248 3.17 4.51 -6.95
CA ALA A 248 2.47 3.25 -7.20
C ALA A 248 0.95 3.39 -7.08
N SER A 249 0.47 4.11 -6.08
CA SER A 249 -0.95 4.38 -5.87
C SER A 249 -1.55 5.21 -6.99
N PHE A 250 -0.83 6.25 -7.44
CA PHE A 250 -1.26 7.09 -8.55
C PHE A 250 -1.31 6.31 -9.87
N ILE A 251 -0.33 5.44 -10.15
CA ILE A 251 -0.36 4.54 -11.32
C ILE A 251 -1.62 3.67 -11.29
N VAL A 252 -1.97 3.11 -10.13
CA VAL A 252 -3.18 2.29 -9.97
C VAL A 252 -4.45 3.09 -10.25
N LEU A 253 -4.55 4.33 -9.77
CA LEU A 253 -5.68 5.22 -10.08
C LEU A 253 -5.74 5.58 -11.57
N PHE A 254 -4.61 5.83 -12.19
CA PHE A 254 -4.52 6.07 -13.64
C PHE A 254 -5.00 4.85 -14.43
N LEU A 255 -4.54 3.64 -14.09
CA LEU A 255 -5.01 2.41 -14.74
C LEU A 255 -6.53 2.23 -14.59
N ALA A 256 -7.08 2.54 -13.42
CA ALA A 256 -8.53 2.53 -13.20
C ALA A 256 -9.26 3.56 -14.08
N SER A 257 -8.68 4.74 -14.33
CA SER A 257 -9.30 5.77 -15.16
C SER A 257 -9.38 5.36 -16.64
N GLN A 258 -8.47 4.48 -17.09
CA GLN A 258 -8.49 3.92 -18.44
C GLN A 258 -9.46 2.73 -18.58
N SER A 259 -9.93 2.17 -17.47
CA SER A 259 -10.85 1.02 -17.50
C SER A 259 -12.31 1.49 -17.69
N PRO A 260 -13.06 0.97 -18.67
CA PRO A 260 -14.46 1.33 -18.88
C PRO A 260 -15.34 0.92 -17.70
N TYR A 261 -14.93 -0.11 -16.95
CA TYR A 261 -15.62 -0.58 -15.76
C TYR A 261 -15.42 0.31 -14.54
N LEU A 262 -14.27 0.98 -14.42
CA LEU A 262 -13.87 1.67 -13.20
C LEU A 262 -13.79 3.18 -13.33
N ARG A 263 -13.66 3.73 -14.55
CA ARG A 263 -13.44 5.17 -14.79
C ARG A 263 -14.40 6.10 -14.05
N HIS A 264 -15.65 5.67 -13.87
CA HIS A 264 -16.70 6.46 -13.22
C HIS A 264 -16.55 6.55 -11.70
N LEU A 265 -15.69 5.71 -11.11
CA LEU A 265 -15.39 5.67 -9.68
C LEU A 265 -14.11 6.44 -9.34
N VAL A 266 -13.30 6.78 -10.35
CA VAL A 266 -11.99 7.39 -10.15
C VAL A 266 -12.16 8.87 -9.83
N PRO A 267 -11.48 9.39 -8.77
CA PRO A 267 -11.51 10.81 -8.45
C PRO A 267 -10.84 11.65 -9.54
N ASP A 268 -10.96 12.98 -9.43
CA ASP A 268 -10.23 13.88 -10.32
C ASP A 268 -8.72 13.76 -10.08
N LEU A 269 -8.04 13.08 -11.02
CA LEU A 269 -6.59 12.83 -10.93
C LEU A 269 -5.76 14.11 -11.06
N GLU A 270 -6.26 15.15 -11.73
CA GLU A 270 -5.53 16.42 -11.87
C GLU A 270 -5.60 17.21 -10.57
N ALA A 271 -6.79 17.30 -9.98
CA ALA A 271 -6.97 17.91 -8.67
C ALA A 271 -6.11 17.16 -7.63
N LEU A 272 -6.14 15.83 -7.63
CA LEU A 272 -5.36 15.02 -6.71
C LEU A 272 -3.85 15.21 -6.91
N ALA A 273 -3.37 15.14 -8.14
CA ALA A 273 -1.96 15.40 -8.48
C ALA A 273 -1.52 16.81 -8.05
N GLY A 274 -2.38 17.82 -8.22
CA GLY A 274 -2.14 19.18 -7.78
C GLY A 274 -1.81 19.31 -6.29
N VAL A 275 -2.25 18.36 -5.45
CA VAL A 275 -1.96 18.36 -4.01
C VAL A 275 -0.61 17.71 -3.69
N PHE A 276 -0.34 16.49 -4.19
CA PHE A 276 0.84 15.72 -3.75
C PHE A 276 2.09 15.91 -4.62
N VAL A 277 1.94 16.20 -5.92
CA VAL A 277 3.08 16.40 -6.84
C VAL A 277 4.00 17.55 -6.41
N PRO A 278 3.48 18.74 -5.99
CA PRO A 278 4.35 19.80 -5.50
C PRO A 278 5.19 19.38 -4.30
N LYS A 279 4.68 18.48 -3.45
CA LYS A 279 5.41 17.95 -2.29
C LYS A 279 6.51 16.98 -2.73
N MET A 280 6.21 16.09 -3.67
CA MET A 280 7.20 15.18 -4.25
C MET A 280 8.34 15.92 -4.95
N ARG A 281 8.02 16.99 -5.68
CA ARG A 281 9.00 17.78 -6.44
C ARG A 281 10.11 18.38 -5.58
N LYS A 282 9.85 18.64 -4.29
CA LYS A 282 10.87 19.10 -3.33
C LYS A 282 12.06 18.14 -3.20
N TRP A 283 11.84 16.85 -3.46
CA TRP A 283 12.84 15.80 -3.27
C TRP A 283 13.44 15.29 -4.58
N ALA A 284 12.86 15.68 -5.72
CA ALA A 284 13.28 15.26 -7.05
C ALA A 284 14.54 16.02 -7.51
N THR A 285 15.71 15.62 -7.03
CA THR A 285 17.00 16.16 -7.49
C THR A 285 17.44 15.51 -8.81
N PRO A 286 18.21 16.20 -9.68
CA PRO A 286 18.69 15.63 -10.94
C PRO A 286 19.42 14.28 -10.75
N GLY A 287 19.04 13.29 -11.54
CA GLY A 287 19.58 11.93 -11.50
C GLY A 287 19.08 11.06 -10.35
N SER A 288 18.19 11.56 -9.51
CA SER A 288 17.59 10.76 -8.44
C SER A 288 16.47 9.85 -8.95
N SER A 289 16.22 8.76 -8.25
CA SER A 289 15.02 7.95 -8.40
C SER A 289 13.72 8.73 -8.15
N PHE A 290 13.74 9.73 -7.26
CA PHE A 290 12.60 10.62 -7.04
C PHE A 290 12.28 11.43 -8.29
N GLU A 291 13.28 11.93 -9.00
CA GLU A 291 13.08 12.56 -10.31
C GLU A 291 12.47 11.59 -11.32
N ALA A 292 12.95 10.34 -11.38
CA ALA A 292 12.40 9.33 -12.27
C ALA A 292 10.93 9.00 -11.95
N GLY A 293 10.59 8.80 -10.68
CA GLY A 293 9.21 8.54 -10.24
C GLY A 293 8.27 9.72 -10.53
N LEU A 294 8.75 10.95 -10.34
CA LEU A 294 7.99 12.15 -10.69
C LEU A 294 7.75 12.27 -12.20
N LYS A 295 8.76 11.98 -13.03
CA LYS A 295 8.61 11.94 -14.49
C LYS A 295 7.53 10.94 -14.93
N ILE A 296 7.42 9.79 -14.26
CA ILE A 296 6.34 8.82 -14.54
C ILE A 296 4.98 9.46 -14.31
N VAL A 297 4.77 10.10 -13.16
CA VAL A 297 3.50 10.78 -12.84
C VAL A 297 3.18 11.88 -13.87
N ASP A 298 4.15 12.72 -14.21
CA ASP A 298 3.98 13.80 -15.20
C ASP A 298 3.64 13.25 -16.60
N MET A 299 4.28 12.15 -17.02
CA MET A 299 3.98 11.48 -18.30
C MET A 299 2.56 10.93 -18.34
N LEU A 300 2.09 10.30 -17.25
CA LEU A 300 0.74 9.78 -17.15
C LEU A 300 -0.30 10.90 -17.21
N LEU A 301 -0.10 12.00 -16.49
CA LEU A 301 -0.96 13.18 -16.57
C LEU A 301 -1.03 13.75 -18.00
N ALA A 302 0.12 13.91 -18.66
CA ALA A 302 0.18 14.44 -20.01
C ALA A 302 -0.51 13.54 -21.05
N SER A 303 -0.48 12.22 -20.85
CA SER A 303 -1.12 11.25 -21.76
C SER A 303 -2.65 11.33 -21.78
N ARG A 304 -3.29 11.97 -20.78
CA ARG A 304 -4.76 12.11 -20.74
C ARG A 304 -5.31 13.09 -21.77
N TYR A 305 -4.47 13.99 -22.28
CA TYR A 305 -4.86 15.02 -23.25
C TYR A 305 -4.50 14.67 -24.70
N ARG A 306 -3.99 13.46 -24.94
CA ARG A 306 -3.66 12.95 -26.28
C ARG A 306 -4.71 11.95 -26.72
#